data_AF-A0A3D2IYQ9-F1
#
_entry.id   AF-A0A3D2IYQ9-F1
#
_cell.length_a   1.000
_cell.length_b   1.000
_cell.length_c   1.000
_cell.angle_alpha   90.00
_cell.angle_beta   90.00
_cell.angle_gamma   90.00
#
_symmetry.space_group_name_H-M   'P 1'
#
loop_
_entity.id
_entity.type
_entity.pdbx_description
1 polymer ?
#
loop_
_entity_poly.entity_id
_entity_poly.type
_entity_poly.pdbx_seq_one_letter_code
_entity_poly.pdbx_strand_id
1 'polypeptide(L)'
;SKTSYTLYIWIDGANYTNPNTMMNKTFNFKLHADGEGAVLAKTAAETITELYMNAEKETIQNNNIDYHISPSVSLMNDRLGGTTEDLDGGNIRYYGTNPNNYMYFNCKTYPDTNCELWRIIGVFDGRLKIMRNESIGKLAFDQDKNDDSSKTTFDNDWSTATLQKLLNGSYYTGSGTIIYYSNNYGMDSTTLNMNNIGLKNDITRNMIAVLPWNLGGWNSMSLYSNQIYVYERGTKVYTGRPTIWSGKIGLIYASDYGYSNDLSKCSQTLVNYSDTTCKGNTWLLYKQSILSLTHDSGSNRGVWDAVYNGSFVGGSLAIDAHYILPTLYLNSDISIESGAGSSSNPYKLSV
;
A
#
# COMPACT_ATOMS: atom_id res chain seq x y z
N SER A 1 -4.37 9.84 31.40
CA SER A 1 -5.82 9.80 31.69
C SER A 1 -6.14 8.42 32.21
N LYS A 2 -6.56 8.26 33.47
CA LYS A 2 -7.10 6.99 33.99
C LYS A 2 -8.62 7.10 33.90
N THR A 3 -9.20 6.56 32.82
CA THR A 3 -10.65 6.47 32.71
C THR A 3 -11.15 5.64 33.88
N SER A 4 -11.91 6.28 34.77
CA SER A 4 -12.48 5.63 35.95
C SER A 4 -13.92 5.28 35.60
N TYR A 5 -14.27 4.00 35.67
CA TYR A 5 -15.64 3.54 35.49
C TYR A 5 -16.26 3.35 36.88
N THR A 6 -17.39 4.00 37.12
CA THR A 6 -18.14 3.89 38.38
C THR A 6 -19.43 3.14 38.14
N LEU A 7 -19.59 1.97 38.77
CA LEU A 7 -20.84 1.22 38.77
C LEU A 7 -21.70 1.69 39.95
N TYR A 8 -22.92 2.14 39.67
CA TYR A 8 -23.92 2.44 40.69
C TYR A 8 -24.99 1.35 40.71
N ILE A 9 -25.21 0.74 41.88
CA ILE A 9 -26.28 -0.23 42.09
C ILE A 9 -27.28 0.42 43.04
N TRP A 10 -28.51 0.59 42.57
CA TRP A 10 -29.62 1.09 43.36
C TRP A 10 -30.69 0.01 43.45
N ILE A 11 -31.13 -0.27 44.67
CA ILE A 11 -32.25 -1.16 44.95
C ILE A 11 -33.36 -0.26 45.46
N ASP A 12 -34.35 0.02 44.62
CA ASP A 12 -35.56 0.69 45.03
C ASP A 12 -36.72 -0.31 45.13
N GLY A 13 -37.66 -0.04 46.02
CA GLY A 13 -38.90 -0.80 46.13
C GLY A 13 -39.96 -0.35 45.13
N ALA A 14 -39.59 0.24 43.98
CA ALA A 14 -40.53 0.99 43.14
C ALA A 14 -41.72 0.15 42.64
N ASN A 15 -41.53 -1.17 42.52
CA ASN A 15 -42.54 -2.09 41.99
C ASN A 15 -43.19 -3.00 43.04
N TYR A 16 -42.80 -2.91 44.33
CA TYR A 16 -43.37 -3.75 45.40
C TYR A 16 -43.33 -3.05 46.75
N THR A 17 -44.45 -3.11 47.50
CA THR A 17 -44.46 -2.74 48.91
C THR A 17 -43.55 -3.72 49.67
N ASN A 18 -42.39 -3.24 50.14
CA ASN A 18 -41.48 -4.07 50.92
C ASN A 18 -42.22 -4.64 52.12
N PRO A 19 -42.35 -5.97 52.25
CA PRO A 19 -43.06 -6.54 53.38
C PRO A 19 -42.32 -6.23 54.68
N ASN A 20 -43.06 -5.97 55.77
CA ASN A 20 -42.50 -5.64 57.09
C ASN A 20 -41.50 -6.70 57.61
N THR A 21 -41.51 -7.90 57.04
CA THR A 21 -40.60 -9.01 57.31
C THR A 21 -39.18 -8.80 56.79
N MET A 22 -38.96 -7.79 55.93
CA MET A 22 -37.63 -7.42 55.40
C MET A 22 -36.85 -6.46 56.31
N MET A 23 -37.50 -5.87 57.33
CA MET A 23 -36.79 -5.07 58.34
C MET A 23 -35.77 -5.95 59.08
N ASN A 24 -34.54 -5.43 59.22
CA ASN A 24 -33.41 -6.10 59.87
C ASN A 24 -32.98 -7.45 59.24
N LYS A 25 -33.32 -7.68 57.96
CA LYS A 25 -32.81 -8.84 57.21
C LYS A 25 -31.51 -8.48 56.50
N THR A 26 -30.54 -9.38 56.57
CA THR A 26 -29.30 -9.28 55.79
C THR A 26 -29.58 -9.67 54.35
N PHE A 27 -29.42 -8.71 53.43
CA PHE A 27 -29.45 -8.97 52.00
C PHE A 27 -28.05 -9.36 51.54
N ASN A 28 -27.89 -10.57 51.00
CA ASN A 28 -26.62 -11.04 50.46
C ASN A 28 -26.80 -11.28 48.96
N PHE A 29 -25.95 -10.65 48.15
CA PHE A 29 -25.82 -10.99 46.74
C PHE A 29 -24.34 -11.06 46.39
N LYS A 30 -24.04 -11.82 45.34
CA LYS A 30 -22.71 -11.83 44.73
C LYS A 30 -22.82 -11.08 43.41
N LEU A 31 -21.99 -10.08 43.23
CA LEU A 31 -21.79 -9.43 41.95
C LEU A 31 -20.60 -10.09 41.27
N HIS A 32 -20.81 -10.64 40.08
CA HIS A 32 -19.74 -11.03 39.18
C HIS A 32 -19.69 -10.02 38.05
N ALA A 33 -18.53 -9.43 37.81
CA ALA A 33 -18.31 -8.49 36.72
C ALA A 33 -17.07 -8.96 35.96
N ASP A 34 -17.30 -9.53 34.78
CA ASP A 34 -16.24 -9.84 33.82
C ASP A 34 -16.01 -8.61 32.95
N GLY A 35 -14.79 -8.08 33.02
CA GLY A 35 -14.33 -7.06 32.09
C GLY A 35 -13.35 -7.69 31.12
N GLU A 36 -13.71 -7.75 29.84
CA GLU A 36 -12.69 -7.83 28.79
C GLU A 36 -11.93 -6.50 28.87
N GLY A 37 -10.68 -6.51 29.31
CA GLY A 37 -9.88 -5.30 29.51
C GLY A 37 -9.95 -4.37 28.30
N ALA A 38 -9.78 -3.06 28.49
CA ALA A 38 -9.86 -2.08 27.41
C ALA A 38 -9.03 -2.54 26.20
N VAL A 39 -9.71 -2.97 25.13
CA VAL A 39 -9.06 -3.30 23.87
C VAL A 39 -8.59 -1.99 23.30
N LEU A 40 -7.28 -1.72 23.38
CA LEU A 40 -6.67 -0.64 22.62
C LEU A 40 -7.08 -0.86 21.15
N ALA A 41 -7.64 0.19 20.53
CA ALA A 41 -8.01 0.13 19.12
C ALA A 41 -6.76 -0.29 18.34
N LYS A 42 -6.85 -1.44 17.65
CA LYS A 42 -5.73 -1.95 16.87
C LYS A 42 -5.49 -1.01 15.70
N THR A 43 -4.23 -0.72 15.45
CA THR A 43 -3.82 -0.04 14.23
C THR A 43 -4.20 -0.91 13.03
N ALA A 44 -4.30 -0.28 11.87
CA ALA A 44 -4.59 -0.97 10.62
C ALA A 44 -3.49 -1.98 10.30
N ALA A 45 -2.24 -1.65 10.61
CA ALA A 45 -1.10 -2.56 10.46
C ALA A 45 -1.19 -3.78 11.39
N GLU A 46 -1.54 -3.59 12.67
CA GLU A 46 -1.75 -4.70 13.61
C GLU A 46 -2.91 -5.60 13.16
N THR A 47 -4.00 -5.01 12.68
CA THR A 47 -5.16 -5.76 12.18
C THR A 47 -4.76 -6.72 11.04
N ILE A 48 -4.01 -6.24 10.04
CA ILE A 48 -3.56 -7.09 8.93
C ILE A 48 -2.50 -8.10 9.39
N THR A 49 -1.61 -7.69 10.30
CA THR A 49 -0.58 -8.58 10.87
C THR A 49 -1.21 -9.75 11.61
N GLU A 50 -2.22 -9.50 12.44
CA GLU A 50 -2.93 -10.55 13.18
C GLU A 50 -3.74 -11.48 12.26
N LEU A 51 -4.32 -10.96 11.17
CA LEU A 51 -4.97 -11.80 10.16
C LEU A 51 -3.99 -12.84 9.60
N TYR A 52 -2.75 -12.45 9.34
CA TYR A 52 -1.69 -13.37 8.93
C TYR A 52 -1.24 -14.31 10.04
N MET A 53 -1.00 -13.77 11.25
CA MET A 53 -0.46 -14.56 12.36
C MET A 53 -1.43 -15.66 12.84
N ASN A 54 -2.73 -15.37 12.81
CA ASN A 54 -3.79 -16.30 13.24
C ASN A 54 -4.21 -17.30 12.16
N ALA A 55 -3.85 -17.06 10.89
CA ALA A 55 -4.14 -17.99 9.82
C ALA A 55 -3.15 -19.16 9.80
N GLU A 56 -3.64 -20.33 9.37
CA GLU A 56 -2.78 -21.47 9.07
C GLU A 56 -1.76 -21.10 7.97
N LYS A 57 -0.54 -21.61 8.12
CA LYS A 57 0.59 -21.31 7.24
C LYS A 57 0.99 -22.54 6.46
N GLU A 58 1.31 -22.33 5.18
CA GLU A 58 1.96 -23.30 4.32
C GLU A 58 3.37 -22.81 3.99
N THR A 59 4.34 -23.73 3.98
CA THR A 59 5.70 -23.42 3.52
C THR A 59 5.81 -23.76 2.04
N ILE A 60 6.21 -22.77 1.24
CA ILE A 60 6.49 -22.94 -0.18
C ILE A 60 7.92 -22.48 -0.48
N GLN A 61 8.47 -22.91 -1.62
CA GLN A 61 9.80 -22.49 -2.04
C GLN A 61 9.76 -21.79 -3.40
N ASN A 62 10.47 -20.67 -3.51
CA ASN A 62 10.66 -19.93 -4.75
C ASN A 62 12.07 -19.37 -4.81
N ASN A 63 12.82 -19.66 -5.89
CA ASN A 63 14.22 -19.29 -6.04
C ASN A 63 15.10 -19.75 -4.85
N ASN A 64 14.89 -20.98 -4.37
CA ASN A 64 15.57 -21.55 -3.19
C ASN A 64 15.37 -20.77 -1.87
N ILE A 65 14.35 -19.91 -1.80
CA ILE A 65 13.93 -19.25 -0.56
C ILE A 65 12.61 -19.86 -0.12
N ASP A 66 12.54 -20.27 1.15
CA ASP A 66 11.30 -20.74 1.76
C ASP A 66 10.45 -19.56 2.21
N TYR A 67 9.14 -19.60 2.01
CA TYR A 67 8.19 -18.57 2.41
C TYR A 67 7.04 -19.19 3.18
N HIS A 68 6.53 -18.47 4.18
CA HIS A 68 5.25 -18.75 4.78
C HIS A 68 4.14 -17.96 4.08
N ILE A 69 3.20 -18.71 3.49
CA ILE A 69 1.96 -18.17 2.92
C ILE A 69 0.77 -18.62 3.76
N SER A 70 -0.28 -17.81 3.78
CA SER A 70 -1.57 -18.11 4.42
C SER A 70 -2.68 -18.04 3.38
N PRO A 71 -3.01 -19.16 2.71
CA PRO A 71 -3.94 -19.17 1.58
C PRO A 71 -5.36 -18.71 1.93
N SER A 72 -5.82 -18.97 3.17
CA SER A 72 -7.17 -18.60 3.63
C SER A 72 -7.42 -17.10 3.70
N VAL A 73 -6.36 -16.30 3.84
CA VAL A 73 -6.41 -14.83 3.91
C VAL A 73 -5.59 -14.14 2.81
N SER A 74 -5.01 -14.91 1.88
CA SER A 74 -4.18 -14.42 0.78
C SER A 74 -3.01 -13.52 1.24
N LEU A 75 -2.39 -13.83 2.37
CA LEU A 75 -1.26 -13.07 2.93
C LEU A 75 0.01 -13.93 2.98
N MET A 76 1.15 -13.34 2.68
CA MET A 76 2.46 -14.00 2.78
C MET A 76 3.48 -13.12 3.48
N ASN A 77 4.52 -13.72 4.06
CA ASN A 77 5.69 -13.00 4.51
C ASN A 77 6.76 -12.96 3.40
N ASP A 78 7.23 -11.78 3.03
CA ASP A 78 8.23 -11.61 1.96
C ASP A 78 9.68 -11.88 2.39
N ARG A 79 9.89 -12.13 3.68
CA ARG A 79 11.19 -12.39 4.32
C ARG A 79 12.26 -11.37 3.97
N LEU A 80 11.87 -10.12 3.72
CA LEU A 80 12.77 -9.05 3.30
C LEU A 80 13.63 -9.47 2.08
N GLY A 81 13.04 -10.17 1.11
CA GLY A 81 13.77 -10.69 -0.03
C GLY A 81 14.68 -11.88 0.29
N GLY A 82 14.38 -12.63 1.36
CA GLY A 82 15.19 -13.76 1.83
C GLY A 82 16.41 -13.34 2.66
N THR A 83 16.46 -12.11 3.16
CA THR A 83 17.60 -11.62 3.95
C THR A 83 17.45 -11.86 5.46
N THR A 84 16.25 -12.21 5.93
CA THR A 84 16.03 -12.67 7.32
C THR A 84 15.97 -14.19 7.40
N GLU A 85 16.55 -14.76 8.46
CA GLU A 85 16.46 -16.19 8.77
C GLU A 85 15.07 -16.58 9.31
N ASP A 86 14.35 -15.63 9.90
CA ASP A 86 12.98 -15.84 10.38
C ASP A 86 11.99 -15.91 9.20
N LEU A 87 11.16 -16.94 9.17
CA LEU A 87 10.12 -17.14 8.15
C LEU A 87 9.01 -16.09 8.23
N ASP A 88 8.78 -15.52 9.42
CA ASP A 88 7.78 -14.49 9.68
C ASP A 88 8.43 -13.11 9.94
N GLY A 89 9.74 -12.96 9.72
CA GLY A 89 10.50 -11.75 10.04
C GLY A 89 10.51 -10.63 8.98
N GLY A 90 9.76 -10.78 7.89
CA GLY A 90 9.67 -9.79 6.81
C GLY A 90 8.36 -9.00 6.76
N ASN A 91 8.08 -8.39 5.61
CA ASN A 91 6.84 -7.66 5.37
C ASN A 91 5.71 -8.62 5.08
N ILE A 92 4.51 -8.30 5.55
CA ILE A 92 3.29 -9.08 5.28
C ILE A 92 2.63 -8.49 4.04
N ARG A 93 2.39 -9.28 3.01
CA ARG A 93 1.89 -8.82 1.71
C ARG A 93 0.68 -9.61 1.24
N TYR A 94 -0.26 -8.92 0.61
CA TYR A 94 -1.34 -9.59 -0.10
C TYR A 94 -0.84 -10.20 -1.41
N TYR A 95 -1.28 -11.42 -1.73
CA TYR A 95 -0.92 -12.14 -2.95
C TYR A 95 -2.11 -12.87 -3.58
N GLY A 96 -1.92 -13.43 -4.78
CA GLY A 96 -2.94 -14.24 -5.47
C GLY A 96 -3.93 -13.39 -6.27
N THR A 97 -4.94 -14.02 -6.86
CA THR A 97 -5.82 -13.38 -7.86
C THR A 97 -6.80 -12.36 -7.28
N ASN A 98 -7.45 -12.67 -6.16
CA ASN A 98 -8.54 -11.86 -5.61
C ASN A 98 -8.51 -11.77 -4.07
N PRO A 99 -7.44 -11.22 -3.48
CA PRO A 99 -7.36 -11.01 -2.05
C PRO A 99 -8.36 -9.96 -1.58
N ASN A 100 -8.76 -10.05 -0.31
CA ASN A 100 -9.55 -9.05 0.40
C ASN A 100 -8.66 -7.88 0.86
N ASN A 101 -8.14 -7.10 -0.10
CA ASN A 101 -7.19 -6.02 0.16
C ASN A 101 -7.69 -4.63 -0.28
N TYR A 102 -8.99 -4.37 -0.24
CA TYR A 102 -9.59 -3.09 -0.58
C TYR A 102 -9.80 -2.20 0.64
N MET A 103 -9.61 -0.89 0.49
CA MET A 103 -9.98 0.11 1.49
C MET A 103 -10.57 1.36 0.86
N TYR A 104 -11.40 2.06 1.64
CA TYR A 104 -11.85 3.40 1.34
C TYR A 104 -10.81 4.42 1.77
N PHE A 105 -10.36 5.25 0.82
CA PHE A 105 -9.41 6.32 1.06
C PHE A 105 -9.74 7.53 0.18
N ASN A 106 -9.17 8.69 0.51
CA ASN A 106 -9.49 9.97 -0.12
C ASN A 106 -11.01 10.29 -0.10
N CYS A 107 -11.63 10.15 1.07
CA CYS A 107 -13.04 10.44 1.32
C CYS A 107 -13.31 11.94 1.42
N LYS A 108 -14.56 12.38 1.20
CA LYS A 108 -14.97 13.77 1.51
C LYS A 108 -14.96 14.02 3.02
N THR A 109 -15.43 13.05 3.78
CA THR A 109 -15.46 12.97 5.25
C THR A 109 -15.09 11.54 5.66
N TYR A 110 -14.54 11.35 6.86
CA TYR A 110 -14.27 10.03 7.42
C TYR A 110 -15.06 9.82 8.72
N PRO A 111 -15.48 8.58 9.05
CA PRO A 111 -15.55 7.42 8.15
C PRO A 111 -16.70 7.57 7.14
N ASP A 112 -16.54 7.08 5.91
CA ASP A 112 -17.57 7.14 4.86
C ASP A 112 -17.32 6.02 3.83
N THR A 113 -18.32 5.73 2.99
CA THR A 113 -18.21 4.86 1.80
C THR A 113 -18.13 5.66 0.49
N ASN A 114 -18.44 6.95 0.50
CA ASN A 114 -18.28 7.84 -0.67
C ASN A 114 -16.82 8.29 -0.86
N CYS A 115 -15.94 7.31 -1.03
CA CYS A 115 -14.51 7.46 -1.10
C CYS A 115 -13.95 6.86 -2.39
N GLU A 116 -12.67 7.10 -2.65
CA GLU A 116 -11.97 6.32 -3.67
C GLU A 116 -11.66 4.92 -3.13
N LEU A 117 -11.64 3.94 -4.03
CA LEU A 117 -11.13 2.61 -3.72
C LEU A 117 -9.62 2.56 -3.89
N TRP A 118 -8.94 2.08 -2.86
CA TRP A 118 -7.51 1.85 -2.83
C TRP A 118 -7.23 0.39 -2.45
N ARG A 119 -6.06 -0.10 -2.86
CA ARG A 119 -5.60 -1.47 -2.59
C ARG A 119 -4.46 -1.46 -1.58
N ILE A 120 -4.50 -2.36 -0.62
CA ILE A 120 -3.42 -2.59 0.34
C ILE A 120 -2.41 -3.52 -0.32
N ILE A 121 -1.16 -3.06 -0.44
CA ILE A 121 -0.04 -3.89 -0.88
C ILE A 121 0.38 -4.80 0.28
N GLY A 122 0.51 -4.23 1.48
CA GLY A 122 0.94 -4.97 2.66
C GLY A 122 1.28 -4.08 3.86
N VAL A 123 1.80 -4.73 4.90
CA VAL A 123 2.36 -4.11 6.10
C VAL A 123 3.88 -4.06 6.00
N PHE A 124 4.44 -2.87 6.15
CA PHE A 124 5.87 -2.59 6.07
C PHE A 124 6.25 -1.73 7.26
N ASP A 125 7.16 -2.23 8.11
CA ASP A 125 7.65 -1.49 9.28
C ASP A 125 6.49 -0.88 10.11
N GLY A 126 5.47 -1.70 10.41
CA GLY A 126 4.29 -1.30 11.17
C GLY A 126 3.34 -0.33 10.46
N ARG A 127 3.44 -0.14 9.14
CA ARG A 127 2.59 0.76 8.35
C ARG A 127 1.92 0.05 7.19
N LEU A 128 0.71 0.46 6.85
CA LEU A 128 0.10 0.03 5.60
C LEU A 128 0.71 0.78 4.42
N LYS A 129 1.16 0.01 3.42
CA LYS A 129 1.45 0.53 2.09
C LYS A 129 0.25 0.30 1.19
N ILE A 130 -0.21 1.35 0.55
CA ILE A 130 -1.43 1.32 -0.27
C ILE A 130 -1.18 1.95 -1.64
N MET A 131 -1.98 1.54 -2.62
CA MET A 131 -1.97 2.10 -3.97
C MET A 131 -3.38 2.41 -4.43
N ARG A 132 -3.54 3.47 -5.22
CA ARG A 132 -4.83 3.81 -5.82
C ARG A 132 -5.28 2.70 -6.76
N ASN A 133 -6.55 2.29 -6.69
CA ASN A 133 -7.07 1.19 -7.53
C ASN A 133 -7.21 1.60 -9.00
N GLU A 134 -7.50 2.88 -9.25
CA GLU A 134 -7.63 3.43 -10.60
C GLU A 134 -6.58 4.50 -10.88
N SER A 135 -6.05 4.47 -12.09
CA SER A 135 -5.00 5.39 -12.52
C SER A 135 -5.44 6.84 -12.60
N ILE A 136 -4.49 7.74 -12.33
CA ILE A 136 -4.67 9.18 -12.48
C ILE A 136 -4.46 9.66 -13.93
N GLY A 137 -3.99 8.80 -14.82
CA GLY A 137 -3.69 9.13 -16.22
C GLY A 137 -2.41 8.45 -16.72
N LYS A 138 -2.13 8.67 -18.01
CA LYS A 138 -0.88 8.24 -18.65
C LYS A 138 0.15 9.36 -18.56
N LEU A 139 1.23 9.15 -17.82
CA LEU A 139 2.25 10.16 -17.55
C LEU A 139 3.65 9.57 -17.73
N ALA A 140 4.58 10.40 -18.17
CA ALA A 140 6.00 10.09 -18.18
C ALA A 140 6.58 10.10 -16.76
N PHE A 141 7.58 9.25 -16.50
CA PHE A 141 8.39 9.32 -15.28
C PHE A 141 9.03 10.71 -15.16
N ASP A 142 9.60 11.20 -16.25
CA ASP A 142 10.25 12.50 -16.30
C ASP A 142 10.15 13.16 -17.68
N GLN A 143 9.93 14.48 -17.67
CA GLN A 143 9.96 15.36 -18.83
C GLN A 143 10.07 16.80 -18.33
N ASP A 144 11.27 17.38 -18.37
CA ASP A 144 11.59 18.68 -17.77
C ASP A 144 10.74 19.85 -18.30
N LYS A 145 10.09 19.69 -19.45
CA LYS A 145 9.10 20.65 -19.97
C LYS A 145 7.97 20.95 -18.97
N ASN A 146 7.67 19.99 -18.09
CA ASN A 146 6.65 20.14 -17.04
C ASN A 146 7.06 21.12 -15.94
N ASP A 147 8.36 21.33 -15.73
CA ASP A 147 8.88 22.32 -14.79
C ASP A 147 9.18 23.66 -15.48
N ASP A 148 9.73 23.59 -16.69
CA ASP A 148 10.16 24.74 -17.47
C ASP A 148 9.91 24.46 -18.96
N SER A 149 8.99 25.21 -19.56
CA SER A 149 8.55 24.99 -20.94
C SER A 149 9.65 25.13 -22.01
N SER A 150 10.82 25.68 -21.65
CA SER A 150 11.99 25.77 -22.52
C SER A 150 12.87 24.51 -22.52
N LYS A 151 12.65 23.59 -21.56
CA LYS A 151 13.41 22.34 -21.42
C LYS A 151 12.68 21.17 -22.05
N THR A 152 13.47 20.19 -22.49
CA THR A 152 12.97 18.94 -23.11
C THR A 152 13.79 17.72 -22.70
N THR A 153 14.65 17.89 -21.69
CA THR A 153 15.48 16.85 -21.10
C THR A 153 14.64 15.92 -20.23
N PHE A 154 15.19 14.74 -19.98
CA PHE A 154 14.54 13.71 -19.19
C PHE A 154 15.56 12.67 -18.73
N ASP A 155 15.30 12.05 -17.59
CA ASP A 155 16.15 11.02 -17.03
C ASP A 155 15.40 10.09 -16.05
N ASN A 156 16.03 8.99 -15.57
CA ASN A 156 15.44 8.10 -14.55
C ASN A 156 15.85 8.45 -13.11
N ASP A 157 16.12 9.72 -12.79
CA ASP A 157 16.33 10.16 -11.41
C ASP A 157 14.99 10.53 -10.76
N TRP A 158 14.44 9.63 -9.94
CA TRP A 158 13.20 9.94 -9.22
C TRP A 158 13.30 11.22 -8.40
N SER A 159 14.45 11.54 -7.80
CA SER A 159 14.57 12.68 -6.89
C SER A 159 14.31 14.03 -7.58
N THR A 160 14.57 14.10 -8.89
CA THR A 160 14.34 15.29 -9.72
C THR A 160 13.20 15.14 -10.72
N ALA A 161 12.67 13.93 -10.90
CA ALA A 161 11.62 13.61 -11.86
C ALA A 161 10.39 14.52 -11.76
N THR A 162 9.86 14.97 -12.90
CA THR A 162 8.64 15.80 -12.91
C THR A 162 7.41 15.05 -12.41
N LEU A 163 7.39 13.72 -12.50
CA LEU A 163 6.28 12.93 -11.97
C LEU A 163 6.23 12.97 -10.44
N GLN A 164 7.37 12.88 -9.75
CA GLN A 164 7.35 12.98 -8.29
C GLN A 164 6.89 14.35 -7.84
N LYS A 165 7.30 15.41 -8.55
CA LYS A 165 6.88 16.80 -8.25
C LYS A 165 5.38 16.96 -8.44
N LEU A 166 4.82 16.37 -9.50
CA LEU A 166 3.37 16.32 -9.69
C LEU A 166 2.68 15.58 -8.53
N LEU A 167 3.15 14.37 -8.19
CA LEU A 167 2.53 13.54 -7.16
C LEU A 167 2.61 14.16 -5.75
N ASN A 168 3.73 14.79 -5.41
CA ASN A 168 3.99 15.35 -4.07
C ASN A 168 3.69 16.85 -3.98
N GLY A 169 3.37 17.50 -5.10
CA GLY A 169 2.92 18.88 -5.18
C GLY A 169 1.45 18.94 -5.59
N SER A 170 1.18 19.09 -6.89
CA SER A 170 -0.16 19.38 -7.39
C SER A 170 -1.19 18.30 -7.14
N TYR A 171 -0.83 17.01 -7.19
CA TYR A 171 -1.72 15.92 -6.85
C TYR A 171 -2.05 15.88 -5.35
N TYR A 172 -1.07 16.24 -4.51
CA TYR A 172 -1.18 16.21 -3.05
C TYR A 172 -2.02 17.39 -2.52
N THR A 173 -1.71 18.62 -2.93
CA THR A 173 -2.33 19.87 -2.41
C THR A 173 -2.97 20.76 -3.47
N GLY A 174 -2.76 20.49 -4.76
CA GLY A 174 -3.17 21.37 -5.84
C GLY A 174 -4.66 21.27 -6.19
N SER A 175 -5.10 22.22 -7.01
CA SER A 175 -6.44 22.30 -7.58
C SER A 175 -6.37 22.75 -9.04
N GLY A 176 -7.48 22.63 -9.77
CA GLY A 176 -7.57 23.07 -11.16
C GLY A 176 -6.97 22.09 -12.17
N THR A 177 -6.62 22.61 -13.34
CA THR A 177 -6.21 21.82 -14.50
C THR A 177 -4.72 22.00 -14.78
N ILE A 178 -4.01 20.88 -14.99
CA ILE A 178 -2.60 20.83 -15.34
C ILE A 178 -2.45 20.12 -16.67
N ILE A 179 -1.55 20.63 -17.53
CA ILE A 179 -1.11 19.93 -18.74
C ILE A 179 0.22 19.28 -18.40
N TYR A 180 0.28 17.95 -18.48
CA TYR A 180 1.50 17.18 -18.24
C TYR A 180 2.02 16.62 -19.55
N TYR A 181 3.24 17.00 -19.93
CA TYR A 181 3.91 16.62 -21.15
C TYR A 181 4.68 15.31 -21.01
N SER A 182 4.76 14.57 -22.13
CA SER A 182 5.48 13.31 -22.28
C SER A 182 6.10 13.21 -23.68
N ASN A 183 6.83 12.12 -23.94
CA ASN A 183 7.52 11.85 -25.20
C ASN A 183 8.67 12.85 -25.48
N ASN A 184 9.41 12.62 -26.57
CA ASN A 184 10.47 13.51 -27.03
C ASN A 184 9.92 14.93 -27.26
N TYR A 185 10.67 15.93 -26.80
CA TYR A 185 10.31 17.36 -26.90
C TYR A 185 8.99 17.77 -26.23
N GLY A 186 8.37 16.88 -25.43
CA GLY A 186 7.06 17.13 -24.83
C GLY A 186 5.97 17.36 -25.88
N MET A 187 5.98 16.55 -26.95
CA MET A 187 5.00 16.63 -28.05
C MET A 187 3.63 16.09 -27.66
N ASP A 188 3.61 15.09 -26.77
CA ASP A 188 2.37 14.54 -26.23
C ASP A 188 2.05 15.21 -24.89
N SER A 189 0.76 15.25 -24.55
CA SER A 189 0.34 15.75 -23.24
C SER A 189 -0.95 15.10 -22.73
N THR A 190 -1.08 15.06 -21.41
CA THR A 190 -2.27 14.63 -20.69
C THR A 190 -2.80 15.79 -19.86
N THR A 191 -4.08 16.13 -20.06
CA THR A 191 -4.77 17.13 -19.24
C THR A 191 -5.30 16.46 -17.96
N LEU A 192 -4.86 16.95 -16.81
CA LEU A 192 -5.19 16.42 -15.50
C LEU A 192 -6.03 17.45 -14.72
N ASN A 193 -7.18 17.04 -14.19
CA ASN A 193 -7.99 17.88 -13.32
C ASN A 193 -7.83 17.45 -11.85
N MET A 194 -7.03 18.20 -11.09
CA MET A 194 -6.72 17.89 -9.69
C MET A 194 -7.96 17.88 -8.80
N ASN A 195 -9.04 18.58 -9.16
CA ASN A 195 -10.29 18.52 -8.41
C ASN A 195 -10.97 17.13 -8.50
N ASN A 196 -10.66 16.36 -9.55
CA ASN A 196 -11.23 15.04 -9.78
C ASN A 196 -10.32 13.91 -9.31
N ILE A 197 -8.99 14.08 -9.42
CA ILE A 197 -8.02 13.01 -9.13
C ILE A 197 -7.19 13.24 -7.88
N GLY A 198 -7.00 14.49 -7.45
CA GLY A 198 -6.12 14.86 -6.33
C GLY A 198 -6.70 14.49 -4.97
N LEU A 199 -5.89 14.69 -3.92
CA LEU A 199 -6.32 14.45 -2.54
C LEU A 199 -7.29 15.55 -2.05
N LYS A 200 -8.48 15.14 -1.61
CA LYS A 200 -9.63 16.01 -1.39
C LYS A 200 -9.50 16.95 -0.19
N ASN A 201 -8.80 16.55 0.87
CA ASN A 201 -8.77 17.30 2.14
C ASN A 201 -7.51 17.04 2.98
N ASP A 202 -7.31 17.89 3.99
CA ASP A 202 -6.18 17.81 4.91
C ASP A 202 -6.23 16.54 5.77
N ILE A 203 -7.41 16.04 6.12
CA ILE A 203 -7.55 14.77 6.86
C ILE A 203 -6.87 13.64 6.08
N THR A 204 -7.17 13.50 4.78
CA THR A 204 -6.53 12.50 3.91
C THR A 204 -5.02 12.72 3.82
N ARG A 205 -4.59 13.97 3.60
CA ARG A 205 -3.17 14.33 3.49
C ARG A 205 -2.38 14.00 4.75
N ASN A 206 -2.96 14.28 5.91
CA ASN A 206 -2.32 14.10 7.21
C ASN A 206 -2.17 12.63 7.60
N MET A 207 -2.96 11.72 7.02
CA MET A 207 -2.76 10.27 7.18
C MET A 207 -1.53 9.72 6.44
N ILE A 208 -0.96 10.47 5.49
CA ILE A 208 0.12 9.98 4.64
C ILE A 208 1.48 10.25 5.29
N ALA A 209 2.23 9.17 5.52
CA ALA A 209 3.57 9.22 6.09
C ALA A 209 4.57 9.86 5.11
N VAL A 210 5.52 10.62 5.65
CA VAL A 210 6.73 11.01 4.93
C VAL A 210 7.79 9.96 5.24
N LEU A 211 8.27 9.25 4.23
CA LEU A 211 9.25 8.17 4.42
C LEU A 211 10.40 8.27 3.42
N PRO A 212 11.57 7.70 3.76
CA PRO A 212 12.61 7.44 2.79
C PRO A 212 12.17 6.34 1.82
N TRP A 213 12.00 6.69 0.54
CA TRP A 213 11.83 5.74 -0.55
C TRP A 213 13.21 5.29 -1.04
N ASN A 214 13.39 3.99 -1.19
CA ASN A 214 14.62 3.45 -1.73
C ASN A 214 14.63 3.64 -3.25
N LEU A 215 15.73 4.13 -3.79
CA LEU A 215 15.92 4.40 -5.21
C LEU A 215 16.97 3.47 -5.82
N GLY A 216 17.29 2.36 -5.17
CA GLY A 216 18.11 1.32 -5.79
C GLY A 216 17.40 0.72 -7.00
N GLY A 217 18.18 0.31 -8.00
CA GLY A 217 17.70 -0.35 -9.21
C GLY A 217 18.62 -1.50 -9.61
N TRP A 218 18.35 -2.08 -10.77
CA TRP A 218 19.21 -3.11 -11.36
C TRP A 218 19.21 -2.99 -12.88
N ASN A 219 20.16 -3.62 -13.57
CA ASN A 219 20.33 -3.52 -15.03
C ASN A 219 20.02 -4.83 -15.78
N SER A 220 19.33 -5.77 -15.12
CA SER A 220 18.88 -7.04 -15.71
C SER A 220 17.45 -7.34 -15.30
N MET A 221 16.65 -7.81 -16.25
CA MET A 221 15.21 -8.11 -16.04
C MET A 221 14.95 -9.55 -15.59
N SER A 222 15.94 -10.44 -15.73
CA SER A 222 15.82 -11.86 -15.36
C SER A 222 16.05 -12.05 -13.87
N LEU A 223 15.16 -11.48 -13.06
CA LEU A 223 15.23 -11.50 -11.59
C LEU A 223 13.97 -12.10 -10.98
N TYR A 224 14.16 -12.74 -9.82
CA TYR A 224 13.06 -13.12 -8.94
C TYR A 224 12.66 -11.96 -8.02
N SER A 225 11.43 -12.00 -7.49
CA SER A 225 10.88 -11.00 -6.57
C SER A 225 11.81 -10.68 -5.40
N ASN A 226 12.46 -11.71 -4.85
CA ASN A 226 13.36 -11.57 -3.71
C ASN A 226 14.66 -10.85 -4.06
N GLN A 227 15.21 -11.09 -5.26
CA GLN A 227 16.43 -10.45 -5.72
C GLN A 227 16.20 -8.96 -5.97
N ILE A 228 15.12 -8.61 -6.69
CA ILE A 228 14.84 -7.19 -6.97
C ILE A 228 14.49 -6.42 -5.70
N TYR A 229 13.83 -7.05 -4.72
CA TYR A 229 13.56 -6.43 -3.42
C TYR A 229 14.84 -5.94 -2.72
N VAL A 230 15.90 -6.76 -2.78
CA VAL A 230 17.21 -6.44 -2.22
C VAL A 230 17.88 -5.33 -3.02
N TYR A 231 17.83 -5.39 -4.36
CA TYR A 231 18.43 -4.35 -5.21
C TYR A 231 17.74 -2.99 -5.10
N GLU A 232 16.43 -2.96 -4.93
CA GLU A 232 15.66 -1.73 -4.68
C GLU A 232 16.15 -1.00 -3.42
N ARG A 233 16.60 -1.76 -2.41
CA ARG A 233 17.20 -1.26 -1.15
C ARG A 233 18.73 -1.16 -1.20
N GLY A 234 19.33 -1.48 -2.36
CA GLY A 234 20.76 -1.43 -2.58
C GLY A 234 21.24 -0.04 -2.99
N THR A 235 22.52 0.02 -3.37
CA THR A 235 23.19 1.28 -3.75
C THR A 235 23.36 1.45 -5.26
N LYS A 236 22.80 0.54 -6.06
CA LYS A 236 22.96 0.54 -7.52
C LYS A 236 22.00 1.54 -8.16
N VAL A 237 22.57 2.56 -8.77
CA VAL A 237 21.88 3.61 -9.52
C VAL A 237 22.74 4.02 -10.71
N TYR A 238 22.15 4.71 -11.68
CA TYR A 238 22.95 5.40 -12.68
C TYR A 238 23.90 6.40 -11.97
N THR A 239 25.12 6.52 -12.48
CA THR A 239 26.21 7.24 -11.79
C THR A 239 25.79 8.64 -11.32
N GLY A 240 26.13 8.97 -10.06
CA GLY A 240 25.93 10.30 -9.48
C GLY A 240 24.54 10.57 -8.87
N ARG A 241 23.63 9.59 -8.86
CA ARG A 241 22.26 9.75 -8.34
C ARG A 241 22.09 9.33 -6.88
N PRO A 242 21.06 9.83 -6.18
CA PRO A 242 20.75 9.39 -4.83
C PRO A 242 20.18 7.98 -4.82
N THR A 243 20.43 7.24 -3.74
CA THR A 243 19.87 5.90 -3.50
C THR A 243 18.63 5.94 -2.61
N ILE A 244 18.28 7.11 -2.06
CA ILE A 244 17.12 7.33 -1.20
C ILE A 244 16.53 8.71 -1.53
N TRP A 245 15.22 8.83 -1.53
CA TRP A 245 14.51 10.12 -1.59
C TRP A 245 13.37 10.14 -0.58
N SER A 246 13.26 11.23 0.20
CA SER A 246 12.21 11.36 1.22
C SER A 246 10.99 12.08 0.66
N GLY A 247 9.81 11.46 0.75
CA GLY A 247 8.57 12.03 0.29
C GLY A 247 7.35 11.20 0.67
N LYS A 248 6.16 11.63 0.22
CA LYS A 248 4.88 11.05 0.63
C LYS A 248 4.34 10.04 -0.36
N ILE A 249 4.41 10.37 -1.65
CA ILE A 249 3.77 9.60 -2.72
C ILE A 249 4.84 9.19 -3.73
N GLY A 250 4.91 7.89 -3.95
CA GLY A 250 5.76 7.23 -4.95
C GLY A 250 4.94 6.39 -5.92
N LEU A 251 5.62 5.40 -6.48
CA LEU A 251 5.04 4.35 -7.33
C LEU A 251 5.26 2.99 -6.66
N ILE A 252 4.63 1.96 -7.23
CA ILE A 252 4.95 0.58 -6.86
C ILE A 252 6.40 0.26 -7.21
N TYR A 253 6.99 -0.63 -6.43
CA TYR A 253 8.25 -1.28 -6.75
C TYR A 253 8.00 -2.53 -7.61
N ALA A 254 9.02 -2.97 -8.34
CA ALA A 254 9.01 -4.25 -9.04
C ALA A 254 8.78 -5.42 -8.08
N SER A 255 9.34 -5.34 -6.85
CA SER A 255 9.06 -6.35 -5.82
C SER A 255 7.59 -6.35 -5.37
N ASP A 256 6.90 -5.21 -5.35
CA ASP A 256 5.47 -5.18 -5.03
C ASP A 256 4.65 -5.96 -6.05
N TYR A 257 4.96 -5.78 -7.34
CA TYR A 257 4.34 -6.56 -8.41
C TYR A 257 4.72 -8.05 -8.31
N GLY A 258 6.00 -8.35 -8.07
CA GLY A 258 6.51 -9.70 -7.91
C GLY A 258 5.80 -10.49 -6.81
N TYR A 259 5.68 -9.92 -5.61
CA TYR A 259 5.04 -10.53 -4.45
C TYR A 259 3.51 -10.49 -4.48
N SER A 260 2.89 -9.76 -5.42
CA SER A 260 1.45 -9.85 -5.63
C SER A 260 1.02 -11.20 -6.23
N ASN A 261 1.96 -11.97 -6.80
CA ASN A 261 1.72 -13.29 -7.37
C ASN A 261 1.72 -14.39 -6.30
N ASP A 262 0.90 -15.42 -6.51
CA ASP A 262 0.99 -16.68 -5.77
C ASP A 262 2.28 -17.44 -6.15
N LEU A 263 3.32 -17.29 -5.32
CA LEU A 263 4.63 -17.88 -5.55
C LEU A 263 4.63 -19.42 -5.51
N SER A 264 3.59 -20.04 -4.95
CA SER A 264 3.39 -21.50 -5.01
C SER A 264 3.04 -21.98 -6.43
N LYS A 265 2.52 -21.08 -7.27
CA LYS A 265 2.13 -21.36 -8.66
C LYS A 265 3.03 -20.66 -9.67
N CYS A 266 3.55 -19.48 -9.35
CA CYS A 266 4.43 -18.69 -10.21
C CYS A 266 5.88 -18.74 -9.70
N SER A 267 6.69 -19.62 -10.30
CA SER A 267 8.11 -19.81 -9.96
C SER A 267 9.08 -19.23 -10.98
N GLN A 268 8.63 -18.23 -11.74
CA GLN A 268 9.39 -17.61 -12.83
C GLN A 268 10.17 -16.36 -12.37
N THR A 269 11.05 -15.85 -13.22
CA THR A 269 11.57 -14.48 -13.10
C THR A 269 10.54 -13.46 -13.60
N LEU A 270 10.60 -12.22 -13.12
CA LEU A 270 9.62 -11.16 -13.39
C LEU A 270 9.37 -10.88 -14.88
N VAL A 271 10.41 -10.96 -15.72
CA VAL A 271 10.28 -10.81 -17.19
C VAL A 271 9.41 -11.89 -17.84
N ASN A 272 9.27 -13.05 -17.21
CA ASN A 272 8.50 -14.20 -17.70
C ASN A 272 7.10 -14.30 -17.07
N TYR A 273 6.65 -13.27 -16.34
CA TYR A 273 5.32 -13.28 -15.71
C TYR A 273 4.16 -13.15 -16.71
N SER A 274 4.43 -12.93 -18.01
CA SER A 274 3.43 -13.15 -19.07
C SER A 274 2.99 -14.60 -19.22
N ASP A 275 3.68 -15.55 -18.58
CA ASP A 275 3.20 -16.93 -18.47
C ASP A 275 1.76 -16.96 -17.93
N THR A 276 0.91 -17.79 -18.52
CA THR A 276 -0.52 -17.87 -18.20
C THR A 276 -0.76 -18.20 -16.72
N THR A 277 0.12 -19.00 -16.10
CA THR A 277 0.01 -19.37 -14.69
C THR A 277 0.30 -18.17 -13.80
N CYS A 278 1.39 -17.45 -14.05
CA CYS A 278 1.73 -16.24 -13.30
C CYS A 278 0.64 -15.17 -13.47
N LYS A 279 0.32 -14.82 -14.72
CA LYS A 279 -0.70 -13.81 -15.05
C LYS A 279 -2.06 -14.07 -14.38
N GLY A 280 -2.47 -15.34 -14.27
CA GLY A 280 -3.74 -15.73 -13.64
C GLY A 280 -3.74 -15.69 -12.11
N ASN A 281 -2.58 -15.56 -11.46
CA ASN A 281 -2.42 -15.70 -10.01
C ASN A 281 -1.85 -14.44 -9.33
N THR A 282 -2.12 -13.26 -9.90
CA THR A 282 -1.80 -11.96 -9.31
C THR A 282 -3.02 -11.05 -9.25
N TRP A 283 -3.07 -10.21 -8.22
CA TRP A 283 -4.09 -9.17 -8.07
C TRP A 283 -3.64 -7.82 -8.63
N LEU A 284 -2.35 -7.65 -8.90
CA LEU A 284 -1.73 -6.41 -9.37
C LEU A 284 -1.56 -6.39 -10.90
N LEU A 285 -2.17 -7.34 -11.61
CA LEU A 285 -2.29 -7.25 -13.07
C LEU A 285 -3.25 -6.10 -13.42
N TYR A 286 -2.73 -5.10 -14.14
CA TYR A 286 -3.50 -3.95 -14.55
C TYR A 286 -3.88 -4.04 -16.03
N LYS A 287 -4.98 -3.37 -16.40
CA LYS A 287 -5.51 -3.35 -17.77
C LYS A 287 -4.53 -2.82 -18.82
N GLN A 288 -3.51 -2.09 -18.39
CA GLN A 288 -2.50 -1.42 -19.22
C GLN A 288 -1.17 -1.35 -18.47
N SER A 289 -0.07 -1.02 -19.16
CA SER A 289 1.24 -0.91 -18.52
C SER A 289 1.27 0.17 -17.44
N ILE A 290 1.81 -0.18 -16.27
CA ILE A 290 1.92 0.70 -15.09
C ILE A 290 3.37 0.96 -14.75
N LEU A 291 3.68 2.23 -14.48
CA LEU A 291 5.04 2.67 -14.19
C LEU A 291 5.47 2.24 -12.79
N SER A 292 6.74 1.89 -12.65
CA SER A 292 7.35 1.58 -11.37
C SER A 292 8.35 2.64 -10.92
N LEU A 293 8.61 2.66 -9.61
CA LEU A 293 9.73 3.40 -9.03
C LEU A 293 11.08 2.73 -9.34
N THR A 294 11.07 1.41 -9.56
CA THR A 294 12.27 0.65 -9.93
C THR A 294 12.76 1.08 -11.32
N HIS A 295 14.07 1.25 -11.48
CA HIS A 295 14.67 1.76 -12.71
C HIS A 295 15.91 0.96 -13.14
N ASP A 296 16.34 1.20 -14.39
CA ASP A 296 17.56 0.60 -14.92
C ASP A 296 18.80 1.34 -14.39
N SER A 297 19.49 0.72 -13.45
CA SER A 297 20.73 1.28 -12.87
C SER A 297 21.87 1.45 -13.88
N GLY A 298 21.83 0.77 -15.04
CA GLY A 298 22.82 0.87 -16.10
C GLY A 298 22.52 1.95 -17.15
N SER A 299 21.36 2.58 -17.08
CA SER A 299 20.88 3.57 -18.05
C SER A 299 20.56 4.89 -17.37
N ASN A 300 20.88 6.00 -18.03
CA ASN A 300 20.52 7.34 -17.54
C ASN A 300 19.07 7.74 -17.84
N ARG A 301 18.35 6.92 -18.61
CA ARG A 301 16.97 7.19 -19.05
C ARG A 301 16.03 6.00 -18.87
N GLY A 302 16.54 4.82 -18.51
CA GLY A 302 15.77 3.58 -18.48
C GLY A 302 14.93 3.46 -17.22
N VAL A 303 13.63 3.24 -17.39
CA VAL A 303 12.68 2.96 -16.30
C VAL A 303 12.05 1.59 -16.51
N TRP A 304 11.46 1.04 -15.46
CA TRP A 304 10.79 -0.25 -15.52
C TRP A 304 9.28 -0.09 -15.35
N ASP A 305 8.53 -1.00 -15.96
CA ASP A 305 7.08 -1.04 -15.89
C ASP A 305 6.56 -2.47 -15.83
N ALA A 306 5.39 -2.64 -15.20
CA ALA A 306 4.62 -3.87 -15.33
C ALA A 306 3.75 -3.74 -16.59
N VAL A 307 4.04 -4.56 -17.60
CA VAL A 307 3.35 -4.56 -18.89
C VAL A 307 1.99 -5.20 -18.74
N TYR A 308 1.00 -4.72 -19.51
CA TYR A 308 -0.36 -5.26 -19.52
C TYR A 308 -0.45 -6.78 -19.75
N ASN A 309 0.57 -7.39 -20.37
CA ASN A 309 0.62 -8.82 -20.63
C ASN A 309 1.03 -9.65 -19.40
N GLY A 310 1.45 -9.02 -18.31
CA GLY A 310 1.87 -9.65 -17.07
C GLY A 310 3.37 -9.59 -16.80
N SER A 311 4.21 -9.29 -17.80
CA SER A 311 5.67 -9.21 -17.62
C SER A 311 6.06 -7.94 -16.88
N PHE A 312 7.12 -8.00 -16.09
CA PHE A 312 7.80 -6.80 -15.62
C PHE A 312 9.08 -6.61 -16.43
N VAL A 313 9.20 -5.49 -17.14
CA VAL A 313 10.30 -5.27 -18.08
C VAL A 313 11.02 -3.96 -17.78
N GLY A 314 12.32 -3.94 -18.10
CA GLY A 314 13.14 -2.74 -18.22
C GLY A 314 13.40 -2.47 -19.69
N GLY A 315 13.25 -1.22 -20.13
CA GLY A 315 13.44 -0.86 -21.53
C GLY A 315 12.62 0.33 -22.00
N SER A 316 11.60 0.70 -21.22
CA SER A 316 10.89 1.96 -21.37
C SER A 316 11.81 3.14 -21.02
N LEU A 317 11.66 4.24 -21.74
CA LEU A 317 12.34 5.50 -21.43
C LEU A 317 11.53 6.29 -20.41
N ALA A 318 12.20 7.09 -19.60
CA ALA A 318 11.55 7.95 -18.60
C ALA A 318 10.49 8.90 -19.21
N ILE A 319 10.60 9.23 -20.50
CA ILE A 319 9.62 10.04 -21.25
C ILE A 319 8.37 9.30 -21.71
N ASP A 320 8.36 7.97 -21.68
CA ASP A 320 7.25 7.19 -22.20
C ASP A 320 6.08 7.21 -21.22
N ALA A 321 4.89 7.53 -21.74
CA ALA A 321 3.71 7.72 -20.90
C ALA A 321 3.06 6.38 -20.50
N HIS A 322 3.01 6.14 -19.20
CA HIS A 322 2.47 4.91 -18.59
C HIS A 322 1.36 5.23 -17.59
N TYR A 323 0.49 4.26 -17.29
CA TYR A 323 -0.55 4.47 -16.30
C TYR A 323 0.06 4.63 -14.90
N ILE A 324 -0.32 5.69 -14.20
CA ILE A 324 0.19 5.97 -12.87
C ILE A 324 -0.82 5.56 -11.82
N LEU A 325 -0.39 4.71 -10.89
CA LEU A 325 -1.11 4.31 -9.69
C LEU A 325 -0.37 4.89 -8.47
N PRO A 326 -0.79 6.07 -7.96
CA PRO A 326 -0.17 6.66 -6.79
C PRO A 326 -0.06 5.66 -5.65
N THR A 327 1.14 5.52 -5.10
CA THR A 327 1.45 4.56 -4.04
C THR A 327 2.03 5.30 -2.85
N LEU A 328 1.59 4.99 -1.64
CA LEU A 328 1.98 5.70 -0.42
C LEU A 328 1.93 4.80 0.81
N TYR A 329 2.46 5.32 1.91
CA TYR A 329 2.36 4.69 3.22
C TYR A 329 1.48 5.52 4.14
N LEU A 330 0.62 4.85 4.91
CA LEU A 330 -0.16 5.49 5.95
C LEU A 330 0.68 5.69 7.23
N ASN A 331 0.27 6.62 8.08
CA ASN A 331 0.82 6.71 9.42
C ASN A 331 0.55 5.43 10.22
N SER A 332 1.44 5.12 11.16
CA SER A 332 1.37 3.89 11.96
C SER A 332 0.21 3.90 12.96
N ASP A 333 -0.34 5.06 13.28
CA ASP A 333 -1.47 5.25 14.20
C ASP A 333 -2.85 5.14 13.53
N ILE A 334 -2.90 5.01 12.20
CA ILE A 334 -4.17 4.84 11.48
C ILE A 334 -4.79 3.49 11.85
N SER A 335 -6.11 3.48 12.10
CA SER A 335 -6.86 2.28 12.50
C SER A 335 -8.00 1.97 11.53
N ILE A 336 -8.50 0.73 11.58
CA ILE A 336 -9.65 0.27 10.80
C ILE A 336 -10.88 0.28 11.71
N GLU A 337 -11.92 1.00 11.33
CA GLU A 337 -13.20 1.03 12.04
C GLU A 337 -14.02 -0.24 11.76
N SER A 338 -14.10 -0.62 10.48
CA SER A 338 -14.93 -1.74 10.01
C SER A 338 -14.55 -2.18 8.60
N GLY A 339 -15.23 -3.20 8.08
CA GLY A 339 -15.01 -3.75 6.74
C GLY A 339 -14.23 -5.05 6.76
N ALA A 340 -14.35 -5.83 5.69
CA ALA A 340 -13.70 -7.12 5.54
C ALA A 340 -12.56 -7.10 4.50
N GLY A 341 -12.30 -5.95 3.89
CA GLY A 341 -11.31 -5.79 2.84
C GLY A 341 -11.73 -6.32 1.47
N SER A 342 -12.91 -6.93 1.32
CA SER A 342 -13.40 -7.35 0.01
C SER A 342 -13.79 -6.14 -0.84
N SER A 343 -13.87 -6.30 -2.16
CA SER A 343 -14.30 -5.21 -3.05
C SER A 343 -15.71 -4.70 -2.76
N SER A 344 -16.59 -5.56 -2.21
CA SER A 344 -17.96 -5.22 -1.80
C SER A 344 -18.07 -4.74 -0.35
N ASN A 345 -17.06 -5.00 0.48
CA ASN A 345 -16.98 -4.51 1.86
C ASN A 345 -15.53 -4.06 2.20
N PRO A 346 -15.02 -2.99 1.56
CA PRO A 346 -13.68 -2.49 1.81
C PRO A 346 -13.47 -2.04 3.26
N TYR A 347 -12.23 -2.05 3.73
CA TYR A 347 -11.90 -1.49 5.04
C TYR A 347 -12.21 0.01 5.09
N LYS A 348 -12.84 0.44 6.19
CA LYS A 348 -13.08 1.84 6.53
C LYS A 348 -12.07 2.27 7.57
N LEU A 349 -11.39 3.39 7.31
CA LEU A 349 -10.42 3.95 8.25
C LEU A 349 -11.15 4.75 9.34
N SER A 350 -10.67 4.63 10.58
CA SER A 350 -10.98 5.56 11.66
C SER A 350 -9.84 6.57 11.74
N VAL A 351 -10.17 7.87 11.67
CA VAL A 351 -9.22 8.98 11.47
C VAL A 351 -9.46 10.10 12.45
#